data_AF-A0A178XKQ9-F1
#
_entry.id   AF-A0A178XKQ9-F1
#
_cell.length_a   1.000
_cell.length_b   1.000
_cell.length_c   1.000
_cell.angle_alpha   90.00
_cell.angle_beta   90.00
_cell.angle_gamma   90.00
#
_symmetry.space_group_name_H-M   'P 1'
#
loop_
_entity.id
_entity.type
_entity.pdbx_description
1 polymer ?
#
loop_
_entity_poly.entity_id
_entity_poly.type
_entity_poly.pdbx_seq_one_letter_code
_entity_poly.pdbx_strand_id
1 'polypeptide(L)'
;MKRRKALARSALTMMPALLLAGCGTSGPANVSGLRDVVGTDLVGVRGATAADQRRIDRTVVGFCAASVWTKGECAKHGEHRDG
;
A
#
# COMPACT_ATOMS: atom_id res chain seq x y z
N MET A 1 -44.10 7.91 2.90
CA MET A 1 -43.40 6.73 3.50
C MET A 1 -42.58 5.89 2.52
N LYS A 2 -43.06 5.54 1.31
CA LYS A 2 -42.30 4.70 0.34
C LYS A 2 -40.90 5.24 -0.01
N ARG A 3 -40.78 6.55 -0.25
CA ARG A 3 -39.50 7.22 -0.56
C ARG A 3 -38.47 7.11 0.59
N ARG A 4 -38.89 7.29 1.84
CA ARG A 4 -38.01 7.11 3.02
C ARG A 4 -37.52 5.67 3.17
N LYS A 5 -38.39 4.68 2.92
CA LYS A 5 -38.00 3.25 2.93
C LYS A 5 -37.03 2.89 1.82
N ALA A 6 -37.21 3.46 0.62
CA ALA A 6 -36.28 3.27 -0.50
C ALA A 6 -34.90 3.87 -0.22
N LEU A 7 -34.85 5.10 0.30
CA LEU A 7 -33.59 5.76 0.69
C LEU A 7 -32.86 5.00 1.79
N ALA A 8 -33.58 4.52 2.83
CA ALA A 8 -32.99 3.72 3.89
C ALA A 8 -32.37 2.41 3.38
N ARG A 9 -33.04 1.73 2.42
CA ARG A 9 -32.49 0.53 1.78
C ARG A 9 -31.23 0.81 0.95
N SER A 10 -31.24 1.88 0.15
CA SER A 10 -30.04 2.28 -0.62
C SER A 10 -28.87 2.66 0.28
N ALA A 11 -29.11 3.38 1.38
CA ALA A 11 -28.06 3.74 2.32
C ALA A 11 -27.45 2.50 2.99
N LEU A 12 -28.29 1.51 3.33
CA LEU A 12 -27.86 0.24 3.95
C LEU A 12 -26.94 -0.58 3.04
N THR A 13 -27.10 -0.50 1.71
CA THR A 13 -26.28 -1.27 0.76
C THR A 13 -25.07 -0.50 0.25
N MET A 14 -25.19 0.82 0.04
CA MET A 14 -24.11 1.63 -0.53
C MET A 14 -22.99 1.91 0.45
N MET A 15 -23.28 2.14 1.74
CA MET A 15 -22.21 2.45 2.70
C MET A 15 -21.22 1.29 2.92
N PRO A 16 -21.67 0.03 3.10
CA PRO A 16 -20.74 -1.09 3.18
C PRO A 16 -19.89 -1.24 1.92
N ALA A 17 -20.49 -1.10 0.74
CA ALA A 17 -19.77 -1.22 -0.53
C ALA A 17 -18.66 -0.15 -0.66
N LEU A 18 -18.95 1.09 -0.26
CA LEU A 18 -17.98 2.18 -0.26
C LEU A 18 -16.85 1.97 0.78
N LEU A 19 -17.19 1.47 1.97
CA LEU A 19 -16.19 1.14 3.00
C LEU A 19 -15.26 0.00 2.54
N LEU A 20 -15.80 -1.04 1.91
CA LEU A 20 -14.98 -2.14 1.36
C LEU A 20 -14.06 -1.66 0.23
N ALA A 21 -14.54 -0.79 -0.65
CA ALA A 21 -13.72 -0.23 -1.73
C ALA A 21 -12.55 0.62 -1.21
N GLY A 22 -12.72 1.26 -0.04
CA GLY A 22 -11.66 2.03 0.62
C GLY A 22 -10.45 1.20 1.00
N CYS A 23 -10.65 -0.02 1.54
CA CYS A 23 -9.55 -0.86 2.06
C CYS A 23 -8.45 -1.22 1.05
N GLY A 24 -8.74 -1.16 -0.26
CA GLY A 24 -7.76 -1.43 -1.32
C GLY A 24 -7.21 -0.19 -2.03
N THR A 25 -7.77 0.99 -1.77
CA THR A 25 -7.45 2.23 -2.50
C THR A 25 -6.91 3.34 -1.61
N SER A 26 -7.20 3.32 -0.30
CA SER A 26 -6.63 4.26 0.65
C SER A 26 -5.25 3.83 1.13
N GLY A 27 -4.38 4.81 1.40
CA GLY A 27 -3.13 4.56 2.12
C GLY A 27 -3.35 4.07 3.57
N PRO A 28 -2.30 3.59 4.24
CA PRO A 28 -2.40 3.10 5.61
C PRO A 28 -2.78 4.24 6.58
N ALA A 29 -3.65 3.94 7.54
CA ALA A 29 -4.10 4.91 8.54
C ALA A 29 -2.99 5.37 9.50
N ASN A 30 -1.98 4.53 9.74
CA ASN A 30 -0.82 4.83 10.58
C ASN A 30 0.47 4.40 9.86
N VAL A 31 1.07 5.34 9.14
CA VAL A 31 2.34 5.12 8.41
C VAL A 31 3.49 4.83 9.36
N SER A 32 3.61 5.57 10.47
CA SER A 32 4.70 5.39 11.44
C SER A 32 4.65 4.03 12.11
N GLY A 33 3.48 3.62 12.59
CA GLY A 33 3.31 2.29 13.20
C GLY A 33 3.52 1.15 12.20
N LEU A 34 3.14 1.34 10.93
CA LEU A 34 3.46 0.37 9.88
C LEU A 34 4.96 0.27 9.66
N ARG A 35 5.67 1.41 9.61
CA ARG A 35 7.13 1.47 9.47
C ARG A 35 7.83 0.72 10.60
N ASP A 36 7.38 0.88 11.84
CA ASP A 36 7.97 0.20 13.01
C ASP A 36 7.84 -1.33 12.90
N VAL A 37 6.77 -1.83 12.29
CA VAL A 37 6.54 -3.27 12.09
C VAL A 37 7.34 -3.83 10.92
N VAL A 38 7.37 -3.13 9.78
CA VAL A 38 8.04 -3.64 8.56
C VAL A 38 9.54 -3.35 8.53
N GLY A 39 10.01 -2.36 9.28
CA GLY A 39 11.41 -1.95 9.33
C GLY A 39 11.96 -1.43 8.00
N THR A 40 13.29 -1.50 7.88
CA THR A 40 14.06 -0.99 6.74
C THR A 40 14.99 -2.03 6.14
N ASP A 41 14.83 -3.30 6.49
CA ASP A 41 15.77 -4.37 6.11
C ASP A 41 15.85 -4.59 4.59
N LEU A 42 14.79 -4.24 3.86
CA LEU A 42 14.75 -4.33 2.40
C LEU A 42 15.32 -3.10 1.67
N VAL A 43 15.75 -2.05 2.39
CA VAL A 43 16.31 -0.84 1.78
C VAL A 43 17.65 -1.17 1.12
N GLY A 44 17.70 -1.05 -0.22
CA GLY A 44 18.92 -1.30 -1.01
C GLY A 44 19.29 -2.78 -1.15
N VAL A 45 18.46 -3.71 -0.67
CA VAL A 45 18.71 -5.14 -0.82
C VAL A 45 18.51 -5.58 -2.26
N ARG A 46 19.37 -6.49 -2.71
CA ARG A 46 19.24 -7.21 -3.98
C ARG A 46 18.84 -8.65 -3.72
N GLY A 47 17.88 -9.13 -4.51
CA GLY A 47 17.47 -10.54 -4.51
C GLY A 47 18.58 -11.43 -5.05
N ALA A 48 18.66 -12.67 -4.55
CA ALA A 48 19.61 -13.66 -5.04
C ALA A 48 19.31 -14.08 -6.48
N THR A 49 18.04 -14.05 -6.87
CA THR A 49 17.58 -14.33 -8.23
C THR A 49 16.71 -13.19 -8.77
N ALA A 50 16.48 -13.18 -10.08
CA ALA A 50 15.52 -12.26 -10.70
C ALA A 50 14.09 -12.43 -10.14
N ALA A 51 13.72 -13.65 -9.72
CA ALA A 51 12.41 -13.90 -9.11
C ALA A 51 12.31 -13.25 -7.73
N ASP A 52 13.40 -13.29 -6.95
CA ASP A 52 13.49 -12.65 -5.64
C ASP A 52 13.50 -11.12 -5.79
N GLN A 53 14.26 -10.59 -6.75
CA GLN A 53 14.27 -9.15 -7.03
C GLN A 53 12.86 -8.65 -7.37
N ARG A 54 12.13 -9.35 -8.24
CA ARG A 54 10.74 -8.98 -8.54
C ARG A 54 9.82 -9.01 -7.31
N ARG A 55 10.06 -9.90 -6.34
CA ARG A 55 9.28 -9.92 -5.09
C ARG A 55 9.63 -8.70 -4.23
N ILE A 56 10.92 -8.42 -4.06
CA ILE A 56 11.41 -7.23 -3.34
C ILE A 56 10.83 -5.97 -3.99
N ASP A 57 10.93 -5.82 -5.30
CA ASP A 57 10.47 -4.63 -6.02
C ASP A 57 8.98 -4.35 -5.81
N ARG A 58 8.14 -5.39 -5.87
CA ARG A 58 6.70 -5.27 -5.61
C ARG A 58 6.38 -4.86 -4.17
N THR A 59 7.19 -5.27 -3.21
CA THR A 59 7.02 -4.87 -1.80
C THR A 59 7.48 -3.42 -1.60
N VAL A 60 8.67 -3.07 -2.12
CA VAL A 60 9.27 -1.73 -1.97
C VAL A 60 8.40 -0.65 -2.61
N VAL A 61 7.87 -0.87 -3.82
CA VAL A 61 7.02 0.12 -4.48
C VAL A 61 5.78 0.46 -3.65
N GLY A 62 5.21 -0.51 -2.92
CA GLY A 62 4.10 -0.29 -2.01
C GLY A 62 4.47 0.59 -0.81
N PHE A 63 5.61 0.31 -0.17
CA PHE A 63 6.10 1.12 0.96
C PHE A 63 6.45 2.55 0.54
N CYS A 64 7.06 2.72 -0.63
CA CYS A 64 7.39 4.04 -1.18
C CYS A 64 6.13 4.84 -1.58
N ALA A 65 5.17 4.21 -2.26
CA ALA A 65 3.91 4.85 -2.63
C ALA A 65 3.10 5.28 -1.39
N ALA A 66 3.12 4.47 -0.33
CA ALA A 66 2.45 4.77 0.94
C ALA A 66 3.26 5.70 1.87
N SER A 67 4.43 6.21 1.45
CA SER A 67 5.33 7.04 2.26
C SER A 67 5.78 6.41 3.58
N VAL A 68 5.80 5.07 3.66
CA VAL A 68 6.32 4.29 4.81
C VAL A 68 7.84 4.43 4.90
N TRP A 69 8.49 4.49 3.74
CA TRP A 69 9.91 4.80 3.62
C TRP A 69 10.12 6.24 3.15
N THR A 70 11.26 6.80 3.56
CA THR A 70 11.68 8.13 3.14
C THR A 70 12.08 8.14 1.66
N LYS A 71 12.08 9.32 1.03
CA LYS A 71 12.55 9.47 -0.36
C LYS A 71 13.97 8.95 -0.56
N GLY A 72 14.87 9.12 0.42
CA GLY A 72 16.25 8.63 0.34
C GLY A 72 16.36 7.11 0.43
N GLU A 73 15.51 6.46 1.22
CA GLU A 73 15.42 5.00 1.26
C GLU A 73 14.85 4.44 -0.05
N CYS A 74 13.82 5.09 -0.58
CA CYS A 74 13.24 4.74 -1.87
C CYS A 74 14.19 4.99 -3.05
N ALA A 75 15.09 5.97 -2.98
CA ALA A 75 16.07 6.21 -4.05
C ALA A 75 17.10 5.07 -4.19
N LYS A 76 17.35 4.31 -3.11
CA LYS A 76 18.21 3.12 -3.17
C LYS A 76 17.55 1.96 -3.92
N HIS A 77 16.25 2.07 -4.18
CA HIS A 77 15.50 1.17 -5.04
C HIS A 77 15.57 1.68 -6.48
N GLY A 78 16.20 0.91 -7.36
CA GLY A 78 16.39 1.30 -8.77
C GLY A 78 17.81 1.73 -9.14
N GLU A 79 18.79 1.68 -8.23
CA GLU A 79 20.21 1.62 -8.61
C GLU A 79 20.51 0.26 -9.28
N HIS A 80 19.95 0.06 -10.47
CA HIS A 80 20.50 -0.80 -11.49
C HIS A 80 21.78 -0.10 -11.95
N ARG A 81 22.92 -0.46 -11.35
CA ARG A 81 24.18 -0.23 -12.04
C ARG A 81 24.20 -1.30 -13.11
N ASP A 82 23.78 -0.94 -14.31
CA ASP A 82 24.10 -1.69 -15.52
C ASP A 82 25.60 -1.96 -15.46
N GLY A 83 25.96 -3.22 -15.26
CA GLY A 83 27.32 -3.73 -15.23
C GLY A 83 27.37 -4.93 -16.14
#